data_AF-A0A4U7B833-F1
#
_entry.id   AF-A0A4U7B833-F1
#
_cell.length_a   1.000
_cell.length_b   1.000
_cell.length_c   1.000
_cell.angle_alpha   90.00
_cell.angle_beta   90.00
_cell.angle_gamma   90.00
#
_symmetry.space_group_name_H-M   'P 1'
#
loop_
_entity.id
_entity.type
_entity.pdbx_description
1 polymer ?
#
loop_
_entity_poly.entity_id
_entity_poly.type
_entity_poly.pdbx_seq_one_letter_code
_entity_poly.pdbx_strand_id
1 'polypeptide(L)'
;MITEPTIAIHDLSTNPAISRIRIHLTTPHAPLHNLGTLSALPPELISQIIPHLDLLTISRLRRVNRFSLHLLNTLPLFRTLLDDHPTVIRAIYATRAGHLITLSQLHTALLSTLCCHPTCNQTDPSASPISDPPPDPASPDPIPSPTQPHPRKATHLYLPLCRPLCQQCLLQSPLYLPLGLLTTGRSYGLPTPVVESLPHLFSVPGTYGVGQGTYEGKVTRLVDVGSAERKAVEYHGSMARMQRFVNHDRDLRWGAESVYGAGGTEARRWMGVVRLEKEGRGEGGARGDGWGGV
;
A
#
# COMPACT_ATOMS: atom_id res chain seq x y z
N MET A 1 21.53 -30.61 -6.84
CA MET A 1 20.85 -29.33 -7.12
C MET A 1 20.28 -28.84 -5.81
N ILE A 2 21.02 -27.95 -5.12
CA ILE A 2 20.57 -27.34 -3.87
C ILE A 2 19.66 -26.19 -4.31
N THR A 3 18.36 -26.33 -4.12
CA THR A 3 17.42 -25.22 -4.28
C THR A 3 17.78 -24.17 -3.24
N GLU A 4 18.23 -23.00 -3.68
CA GLU A 4 18.41 -21.85 -2.79
C GLU A 4 17.11 -21.65 -1.99
N PRO A 5 17.17 -21.46 -0.66
CA PRO A 5 15.98 -21.19 0.11
C PRO A 5 15.41 -19.84 -0.36
N THR A 6 14.27 -19.86 -1.05
CA THR A 6 13.51 -18.66 -1.38
C THR A 6 13.23 -17.92 -0.08
N ILE A 7 13.95 -16.82 0.18
CA ILE A 7 13.82 -16.12 1.44
C ILE A 7 12.42 -15.51 1.48
N ALA A 8 11.59 -15.99 2.41
CA ALA A 8 10.22 -15.53 2.56
C ALA A 8 10.23 -14.06 3.00
N ILE A 9 9.70 -13.19 2.14
CA ILE A 9 9.47 -11.79 2.45
C ILE A 9 8.14 -11.69 3.20
N HIS A 10 8.19 -11.18 4.43
CA HIS A 10 7.00 -10.91 5.24
C HIS A 10 6.48 -9.48 5.00
N ASP A 11 5.19 -9.37 4.69
CA ASP A 11 4.48 -8.09 4.55
C ASP A 11 3.11 -8.17 5.24
N LEU A 12 2.27 -7.12 5.13
CA LEU A 12 0.96 -7.11 5.78
C LEU A 12 0.09 -8.31 5.38
N SER A 13 0.19 -8.82 4.15
CA SER A 13 -0.59 -9.98 3.71
C SER A 13 -0.29 -11.26 4.49
N THR A 14 0.96 -11.42 4.94
CA THR A 14 1.41 -12.57 5.74
C THR A 14 1.19 -12.38 7.24
N ASN A 15 0.70 -11.21 7.69
CA ASN A 15 0.58 -10.90 9.11
C ASN A 15 -0.67 -11.57 9.72
N PRO A 16 -0.54 -12.46 10.73
CA PRO A 16 -1.68 -13.14 11.34
C PRO A 16 -2.60 -12.21 12.14
N ALA A 17 -2.16 -11.01 12.51
CA ALA A 17 -3.01 -10.04 13.20
C ALA A 17 -4.12 -9.50 12.28
N ILE A 18 -3.86 -9.36 10.97
CA ILE A 18 -4.84 -8.80 10.04
C ILE A 18 -5.92 -9.81 9.67
N SER A 19 -5.61 -11.11 9.60
CA SER A 19 -6.55 -12.16 9.23
C SER A 19 -7.70 -12.30 10.24
N ARG A 20 -7.46 -11.91 11.50
CA ARG A 20 -8.46 -11.89 12.58
C ARG A 20 -9.49 -10.77 12.43
N ILE A 21 -9.24 -9.76 11.60
CA ILE A 21 -10.18 -8.66 11.39
C ILE A 21 -11.39 -9.18 10.60
N ARG A 22 -12.54 -9.22 11.29
CA ARG A 22 -13.81 -9.58 10.68
C ARG A 22 -14.35 -8.41 9.87
N ILE A 23 -14.52 -8.63 8.58
CA ILE A 23 -15.32 -7.76 7.73
C ILE A 23 -16.74 -8.34 7.79
N HIS A 24 -17.66 -7.68 8.48
CA HIS A 24 -19.05 -8.12 8.53
C HIS A 24 -19.65 -8.05 7.12
N LEU A 25 -19.91 -9.19 6.49
CA LEU A 25 -20.39 -9.28 5.10
C LEU A 25 -21.91 -9.39 5.00
N THR A 26 -22.60 -9.84 6.06
CA THR A 26 -24.05 -10.09 6.00
C THR A 26 -24.71 -9.84 7.35
N THR A 27 -26.02 -9.58 7.31
CA THR A 27 -26.90 -9.76 8.48
C THR A 27 -28.01 -10.73 8.09
N PRO A 28 -28.41 -11.66 8.98
CA PRO A 28 -29.42 -12.66 8.66
C PRO A 28 -30.84 -12.10 8.54
N HIS A 29 -31.08 -10.85 8.96
CA HIS A 29 -32.42 -10.25 8.91
C HIS A 29 -32.52 -9.25 7.76
N ALA A 30 -33.69 -9.24 7.13
CA ALA A 30 -34.06 -8.30 6.10
C ALA A 30 -34.02 -6.83 6.61
N PRO A 31 -33.71 -5.87 5.72
CA PRO A 31 -33.80 -4.47 6.05
C PRO A 31 -35.27 -4.04 6.25
N LEU A 32 -35.59 -3.51 7.43
CA LEU A 32 -36.93 -2.97 7.74
C LEU A 32 -37.03 -1.46 7.52
N HIS A 33 -35.90 -0.76 7.55
CA HIS A 33 -35.83 0.69 7.46
C HIS A 33 -35.11 1.11 6.17
N ASN A 34 -35.47 2.28 5.64
CA ASN A 34 -34.79 2.89 4.49
C ASN A 34 -33.53 3.66 4.93
N LEU A 35 -32.92 4.44 4.03
CA LEU A 35 -31.73 5.25 4.30
C LEU A 35 -32.01 6.55 5.10
N GLY A 36 -33.22 6.73 5.63
CA GLY A 36 -33.61 7.97 6.32
C GLY A 36 -33.59 9.16 5.36
N THR A 37 -32.96 10.27 5.74
CA THR A 37 -32.87 11.47 4.90
C THR A 37 -32.17 11.24 3.56
N LEU A 38 -31.23 10.28 3.50
CA LEU A 38 -30.57 9.90 2.25
C LEU A 38 -31.52 9.21 1.27
N SER A 39 -32.67 8.70 1.71
CA SER A 39 -33.69 8.13 0.81
C SER A 39 -34.41 9.19 -0.03
N ALA A 40 -34.23 10.47 0.27
CA ALA A 40 -34.69 11.56 -0.58
C ALA A 40 -33.87 11.68 -1.89
N LEU A 41 -32.67 11.09 -1.94
CA LEU A 41 -31.85 11.06 -3.15
C LEU A 41 -32.28 9.89 -4.04
N PRO A 42 -32.34 10.07 -5.38
CA PRO A 42 -32.45 8.96 -6.31
C PRO A 42 -31.34 7.92 -6.11
N PRO A 43 -31.64 6.62 -6.21
CA PRO A 43 -30.66 5.56 -5.99
C PRO A 43 -29.44 5.66 -6.92
N GLU A 44 -29.61 6.24 -8.11
CA GLU A 44 -28.53 6.51 -9.05
C GLU A 44 -27.49 7.45 -8.42
N LEU A 45 -27.93 8.55 -7.79
CA LEU A 45 -27.03 9.49 -7.13
C LEU A 45 -26.31 8.83 -5.95
N ILE A 46 -27.00 7.99 -5.19
CA ILE A 46 -26.39 7.26 -4.08
C ILE A 46 -25.29 6.33 -4.60
N SER A 47 -25.56 5.60 -5.69
CA SER A 47 -24.57 4.71 -6.31
C SER A 47 -23.37 5.46 -6.91
N GLN A 48 -23.54 6.73 -7.32
CA GLN A 48 -22.46 7.59 -7.81
C GLN A 48 -21.64 8.21 -6.66
N ILE A 49 -22.26 8.53 -5.53
CA ILE A 49 -21.58 9.13 -4.38
C ILE A 49 -20.68 8.10 -3.68
N ILE A 50 -21.17 6.87 -3.49
CA ILE A 50 -20.48 5.83 -2.71
C ILE A 50 -19.02 5.60 -3.18
N PRO A 51 -18.70 5.46 -4.49
CA PRO A 51 -17.33 5.30 -4.99
C PRO A 51 -16.35 6.40 -4.58
N HIS A 52 -16.83 7.61 -4.31
CA HIS A 52 -16.01 8.75 -3.92
C HIS A 52 -15.83 8.90 -2.41
N LEU A 53 -16.51 8.07 -1.61
CA LEU A 53 -16.32 8.04 -0.16
C LEU A 53 -15.07 7.25 0.23
N ASP A 54 -14.43 7.67 1.32
CA ASP A 54 -13.35 6.92 1.93
C ASP A 54 -13.85 5.62 2.58
N LEU A 55 -12.98 4.62 2.67
CA LEU A 55 -13.33 3.29 3.19
C LEU A 55 -13.73 3.32 4.68
N LEU A 56 -13.24 4.29 5.46
CA LEU A 56 -13.67 4.46 6.85
C LEU A 56 -15.13 4.96 6.91
N THR A 57 -15.48 5.95 6.09
CA THR A 57 -16.86 6.46 5.94
C THR A 57 -17.80 5.37 5.44
N ILE A 58 -17.39 4.57 4.45
CA ILE A 58 -18.15 3.41 3.99
C ILE A 58 -18.36 2.41 5.13
N SER A 59 -17.31 2.07 5.88
CA SER A 59 -17.39 1.16 7.03
C SER A 59 -18.36 1.67 8.11
N ARG A 60 -18.38 2.98 8.36
CA ARG A 60 -19.33 3.62 9.28
C ARG A 60 -20.75 3.56 8.72
N LEU A 61 -20.96 3.88 7.45
CA LEU A 61 -22.27 3.84 6.81
C LEU A 61 -22.89 2.43 6.84
N ARG A 62 -22.07 1.38 6.66
CA ARG A 62 -22.49 -0.03 6.81
C ARG A 62 -23.02 -0.37 8.20
N ARG A 63 -22.64 0.39 9.23
CA ARG A 63 -23.06 0.16 10.62
C ARG A 63 -24.29 0.97 11.01
N VAL A 64 -24.72 1.93 10.20
CA VAL A 64 -25.85 2.82 10.53
C VAL A 64 -27.16 2.04 10.56
N ASN A 65 -27.46 1.25 9.52
CA ASN A 65 -28.64 0.39 9.48
C ASN A 65 -28.44 -0.80 8.51
N ARG A 66 -29.36 -1.77 8.55
CA ARG A 66 -29.31 -2.99 7.73
C ARG A 66 -29.46 -2.70 6.22
N PHE A 67 -30.18 -1.65 5.84
CA PHE A 67 -30.36 -1.27 4.45
C PHE A 67 -29.07 -0.70 3.86
N SER A 68 -28.40 0.22 4.56
CA SER A 68 -27.09 0.74 4.18
C SER A 68 -26.05 -0.39 4.04
N LEU A 69 -26.07 -1.36 4.96
CA LEU A 69 -25.25 -2.55 4.84
C LEU A 69 -25.56 -3.33 3.56
N HIS A 70 -26.85 -3.62 3.32
CA HIS A 70 -27.30 -4.35 2.14
C HIS A 70 -26.90 -3.64 0.85
N LEU A 71 -27.22 -2.34 0.72
CA LEU A 71 -26.88 -1.50 -0.42
C LEU A 71 -25.39 -1.55 -0.75
N LEU A 72 -24.53 -1.35 0.26
CA LEU A 72 -23.09 -1.34 0.06
C LEU A 72 -22.56 -2.72 -0.34
N ASN A 73 -23.11 -3.80 0.22
CA ASN A 73 -22.72 -5.16 -0.16
C ASN A 73 -23.26 -5.58 -1.53
N THR A 74 -24.34 -4.96 -2.03
CA THR A 74 -24.85 -5.19 -3.38
C THR A 74 -24.10 -4.40 -4.45
N LEU A 75 -23.33 -3.36 -4.06
CA LEU A 75 -22.58 -2.56 -5.02
C LEU A 75 -21.47 -3.41 -5.67
N PRO A 76 -21.42 -3.55 -7.00
CA PRO A 76 -20.44 -4.40 -7.67
C PRO A 76 -18.99 -4.08 -7.30
N LEU A 77 -18.64 -2.79 -7.29
CA LEU A 77 -17.28 -2.32 -6.96
C LEU A 77 -16.84 -2.72 -5.55
N PHE A 78 -17.75 -2.72 -4.58
CA PHE A 78 -17.40 -3.07 -3.21
C PHE A 78 -17.41 -4.59 -3.03
N ARG A 79 -18.32 -5.29 -3.70
CA ARG A 79 -18.40 -6.75 -3.68
C ARG A 79 -17.16 -7.41 -4.27
N THR A 80 -16.69 -6.98 -5.43
CA THR A 80 -15.46 -7.50 -6.05
C THR A 80 -14.26 -7.34 -5.12
N LEU A 81 -14.13 -6.19 -4.45
CA LEU A 81 -13.06 -5.97 -3.47
C LEU A 81 -13.12 -6.92 -2.27
N LEU A 82 -14.33 -7.20 -1.78
CA LEU A 82 -14.53 -8.10 -0.64
C LEU A 82 -14.26 -9.57 -1.01
N ASP A 83 -14.65 -9.96 -2.22
CA ASP A 83 -14.53 -11.33 -2.71
C ASP A 83 -13.08 -11.62 -3.18
N ASP A 84 -12.47 -10.72 -3.97
CA ASP A 84 -11.16 -10.94 -4.59
C ASP A 84 -9.98 -10.49 -3.71
N HIS A 85 -10.16 -9.47 -2.87
CA HIS A 85 -9.07 -8.83 -2.12
C HIS A 85 -9.37 -8.59 -0.62
N PRO A 86 -9.87 -9.59 0.14
CA PRO A 86 -10.21 -9.42 1.55
C PRO A 86 -9.00 -9.04 2.41
N THR A 87 -7.81 -9.54 2.06
CA THR A 87 -6.55 -9.25 2.76
C THR A 87 -6.15 -7.78 2.67
N VAL A 88 -6.37 -7.14 1.51
CA VAL A 88 -6.10 -5.71 1.31
C VAL A 88 -7.04 -4.88 2.17
N ILE A 89 -8.34 -5.20 2.18
CA ILE A 89 -9.34 -4.50 3.01
C ILE A 89 -9.01 -4.65 4.50
N ARG A 90 -8.63 -5.85 4.95
CA ARG A 90 -8.19 -6.09 6.34
C ARG A 90 -6.96 -5.26 6.68
N ALA A 91 -5.95 -5.23 5.80
CA ALA A 91 -4.74 -4.45 6.00
C ALA A 91 -5.02 -2.94 6.11
N ILE A 92 -5.91 -2.40 5.28
CA ILE A 92 -6.34 -0.99 5.33
C ILE A 92 -6.99 -0.67 6.68
N TYR A 93 -7.89 -1.53 7.18
CA TYR A 93 -8.50 -1.32 8.49
C TYR A 93 -7.54 -1.53 9.65
N ALA A 94 -6.64 -2.52 9.57
CA ALA A 94 -5.63 -2.80 10.60
C ALA A 94 -4.69 -1.61 10.80
N THR A 95 -4.25 -1.02 9.68
CA THR A 95 -3.36 0.14 9.65
C THR A 95 -4.09 1.47 9.83
N ARG A 96 -5.43 1.45 9.97
CA ARG A 96 -6.31 2.63 10.04
C ARG A 96 -6.19 3.59 8.85
N ALA A 97 -5.72 3.09 7.71
CA ALA A 97 -5.55 3.87 6.47
C ALA A 97 -6.88 4.13 5.72
N GLY A 98 -8.02 3.62 6.22
CA GLY A 98 -9.31 3.72 5.51
C GLY A 98 -9.80 5.13 5.21
N HIS A 99 -9.34 6.14 5.96
CA HIS A 99 -9.67 7.56 5.72
C HIS A 99 -8.83 8.19 4.59
N LEU A 100 -7.73 7.55 4.19
CA LEU A 100 -6.82 8.04 3.14
C LEU A 100 -7.22 7.55 1.74
N ILE A 101 -8.10 6.55 1.67
CA ILE A 101 -8.34 5.77 0.45
C ILE A 101 -9.83 5.75 0.15
N THR A 102 -10.20 6.27 -1.01
CA THR A 102 -11.57 6.14 -1.54
C THR A 102 -11.81 4.77 -2.16
N LEU A 103 -13.08 4.37 -2.23
CA LEU A 103 -13.47 3.11 -2.86
C LEU A 103 -13.01 3.03 -4.32
N SER A 104 -13.23 4.10 -5.10
CA SER A 104 -12.80 4.17 -6.49
C SER A 104 -11.28 4.09 -6.64
N GLN A 105 -10.52 4.81 -5.81
CA GLN A 105 -9.06 4.77 -5.87
C GLN A 105 -8.53 3.35 -5.62
N LEU A 106 -9.06 2.66 -4.60
CA LEU A 106 -8.66 1.29 -4.31
C LEU A 106 -9.00 0.35 -5.46
N HIS A 107 -10.21 0.44 -6.00
CA HIS A 107 -10.64 -0.40 -7.11
C HIS A 107 -9.77 -0.18 -8.36
N THR A 108 -9.51 1.07 -8.74
CA THR A 108 -8.60 1.40 -9.85
C THR A 108 -7.19 0.89 -9.61
N ALA A 109 -6.66 1.04 -8.39
CA ALA A 109 -5.32 0.56 -8.04
C ALA A 109 -5.19 -0.96 -8.14
N LEU A 110 -6.23 -1.71 -7.75
CA LEU A 110 -6.23 -3.18 -7.79
C LEU A 110 -6.49 -3.74 -9.20
N LEU A 111 -7.26 -3.03 -10.03
CA LEU A 111 -7.40 -3.36 -11.44
C LEU A 111 -6.15 -3.02 -12.26
N SER A 112 -5.34 -2.07 -11.79
CA SER A 112 -4.07 -1.74 -12.44
C SER A 112 -3.10 -2.93 -12.34
N THR A 113 -2.85 -3.58 -13.46
CA THR A 113 -1.85 -4.65 -13.55
C THR A 113 -0.42 -4.10 -13.61
N LEU A 114 -0.25 -2.79 -13.79
CA LEU A 114 1.03 -2.14 -14.01
C LEU A 114 1.49 -1.30 -12.81
N CYS A 115 2.81 -1.21 -12.64
CA CYS A 115 3.46 -0.34 -11.67
C CYS A 115 3.20 1.14 -11.99
N CYS A 116 2.86 1.94 -10.98
CA CYS A 116 2.60 3.37 -11.15
C CYS A 116 3.84 4.27 -10.97
N HIS A 117 5.02 3.71 -10.69
CA HIS A 117 6.23 4.51 -10.46
C HIS A 117 6.72 5.12 -11.78
N PRO A 118 7.02 6.44 -11.85
CA PRO A 118 7.30 7.14 -13.11
C PRO A 118 8.53 6.60 -13.85
N THR A 119 9.57 6.15 -13.14
CA THR A 119 10.77 5.57 -13.77
C THR A 119 10.55 4.12 -14.24
N CYS A 120 9.43 3.49 -13.89
CA CYS A 120 9.12 2.13 -14.32
C CYS A 120 8.62 2.08 -15.78
N ASN A 121 8.18 3.22 -16.31
CA ASN A 121 7.58 3.34 -17.65
C ASN A 121 8.45 4.16 -18.60
N GLN A 122 9.66 4.57 -18.17
CA GLN A 122 10.58 5.28 -19.04
C GLN A 122 11.31 4.26 -19.90
N THR A 123 10.97 4.24 -21.19
CA THR A 123 11.86 3.79 -22.24
C THR A 123 13.04 4.75 -22.29
N ASP A 124 14.26 4.28 -22.02
CA ASP A 124 15.48 5.07 -22.09
C ASP A 124 15.56 5.90 -23.40
N PRO A 125 15.62 7.24 -23.34
CA PRO A 125 15.98 8.06 -24.50
C PRO A 125 17.50 8.07 -24.76
N SER A 126 18.31 7.39 -23.94
CA SER A 126 19.77 7.51 -23.93
C SER A 126 20.53 6.32 -24.52
N ALA A 127 19.87 5.42 -25.26
CA ALA A 127 20.58 4.49 -26.12
C ALA A 127 21.16 5.27 -27.33
N SER A 128 22.21 6.04 -27.07
CA SER A 128 23.10 6.52 -28.13
C SER A 128 23.75 5.30 -28.78
N PRO A 129 23.89 5.26 -30.12
CA PRO A 129 24.62 4.19 -30.78
C PRO A 129 26.08 4.29 -30.36
N ILE A 130 26.53 3.40 -29.48
CA ILE A 130 27.95 3.17 -29.26
C ILE A 130 28.49 2.73 -30.62
N SER A 131 29.40 3.54 -31.17
CA SER A 131 30.16 3.18 -32.36
C SER A 131 31.12 2.07 -31.93
N ASP A 132 30.83 0.82 -32.30
CA ASP A 132 31.69 -0.33 -32.03
C ASP A 132 33.04 -0.17 -32.77
N PRO A 133 34.19 -0.31 -32.08
CA PRO A 133 35.44 -0.67 -32.75
C PRO A 133 35.41 -2.15 -33.20
N PRO A 134 36.22 -2.55 -34.20
CA PRO A 134 36.11 -3.86 -34.85
C PRO A 134 36.41 -5.02 -33.89
N PRO A 135 35.80 -6.20 -34.12
CA PRO A 135 35.84 -7.31 -33.17
C PRO A 135 37.15 -8.10 -33.25
N ASP A 136 37.78 -8.32 -32.09
CA ASP A 136 38.78 -9.38 -31.90
C ASP A 136 38.06 -10.72 -31.66
N PRO A 137 38.48 -11.82 -32.32
CA PRO A 137 37.82 -13.11 -32.19
C PRO A 137 38.53 -13.98 -31.13
N ALA A 138 38.04 -13.98 -29.89
CA ALA A 138 38.05 -15.16 -29.00
C ALA A 138 37.63 -14.81 -27.56
N SER A 139 36.33 -14.90 -27.26
CA SER A 139 35.87 -15.40 -25.97
C SER A 139 34.44 -15.92 -26.07
N PRO A 140 34.13 -17.10 -25.48
CA PRO A 140 32.78 -17.65 -25.44
C PRO A 140 32.16 -17.36 -24.08
N ASP A 141 31.70 -16.13 -23.84
CA ASP A 141 30.80 -15.85 -22.72
C ASP A 141 29.59 -15.07 -23.22
N PRO A 142 28.35 -15.50 -22.93
CA PRO A 142 27.16 -14.76 -23.28
C PRO A 142 27.08 -13.51 -22.40
N ILE A 143 27.40 -12.36 -22.98
CA ILE A 143 27.08 -11.05 -22.40
C ILE A 143 25.56 -11.01 -22.18
N PRO A 144 25.04 -10.81 -20.95
CA PRO A 144 23.62 -10.60 -20.75
C PRO A 144 23.23 -9.27 -21.39
N SER A 145 22.41 -9.35 -22.43
CA SER A 145 21.89 -8.21 -23.17
C SER A 145 21.21 -7.18 -22.25
N PRO A 146 21.32 -5.87 -22.53
CA PRO A 146 20.63 -4.83 -21.76
C PRO A 146 19.12 -5.06 -21.87
N THR A 147 18.50 -5.35 -20.74
CA THR A 147 17.08 -5.70 -20.64
C THR A 147 16.24 -4.47 -20.99
N GLN A 148 15.46 -4.56 -22.07
CA GLN A 148 14.60 -3.48 -22.52
C GLN A 148 13.64 -3.01 -21.40
N PRO A 149 13.36 -1.70 -21.29
CA PRO A 149 12.43 -1.15 -20.32
C PRO A 149 10.98 -1.46 -20.72
N HIS A 150 10.46 -2.58 -20.20
CA HIS A 150 9.05 -2.93 -20.32
C HIS A 150 8.27 -2.49 -19.07
N PRO A 151 7.00 -2.05 -19.22
CA PRO A 151 6.15 -1.71 -18.09
C PRO A 151 6.01 -2.93 -17.17
N ARG A 152 6.43 -2.78 -15.92
CA ARG A 152 6.49 -3.91 -14.99
C ARG A 152 5.13 -4.13 -14.34
N LYS A 153 4.80 -5.41 -14.14
CA LYS A 153 3.60 -5.81 -13.42
C LYS A 153 3.64 -5.31 -11.97
N ALA A 154 2.53 -4.78 -11.48
CA ALA A 154 2.36 -4.49 -10.07
C ALA A 154 2.22 -5.79 -9.28
N THR A 155 3.06 -5.95 -8.25
CA THR A 155 3.04 -7.10 -7.34
C THR A 155 2.64 -6.71 -5.92
N HIS A 156 2.69 -5.42 -5.60
CA HIS A 156 2.43 -4.88 -4.27
C HIS A 156 1.56 -3.62 -4.35
N LEU A 157 0.77 -3.38 -3.31
CA LEU A 157 0.04 -2.14 -3.10
C LEU A 157 0.65 -1.40 -1.91
N TYR A 158 1.17 -0.21 -2.17
CA TYR A 158 1.62 0.72 -1.14
C TYR A 158 0.41 1.47 -0.58
N LEU A 159 0.02 1.13 0.65
CA LEU A 159 -1.23 1.61 1.27
C LEU A 159 -1.28 3.12 1.50
N PRO A 160 -0.22 3.82 1.99
CA PRO A 160 -0.30 5.25 2.30
C PRO A 160 -0.85 6.13 1.18
N LEU A 161 -0.58 5.76 -0.07
CA LEU A 161 -1.05 6.48 -1.27
C LEU A 161 -1.92 5.61 -2.19
N CYS A 162 -2.31 4.41 -1.77
CA CYS A 162 -3.02 3.43 -2.60
C CYS A 162 -2.36 3.22 -3.99
N ARG A 163 -1.05 2.96 -4.00
CA ARG A 163 -0.25 2.91 -5.24
C ARG A 163 0.19 1.47 -5.60
N PRO A 164 -0.15 0.95 -6.79
CA PRO A 164 0.32 -0.35 -7.26
C PRO A 164 1.77 -0.25 -7.74
N LEU A 165 2.65 -1.12 -7.24
CA LEU A 165 4.10 -1.09 -7.47
C LEU A 165 4.63 -2.46 -7.83
N CYS A 166 5.65 -2.49 -8.69
CA CYS A 166 6.49 -3.68 -8.83
C CYS A 166 7.47 -3.78 -7.66
N GLN A 167 7.93 -5.00 -7.36
CA GLN A 167 8.87 -5.26 -6.27
C GLN A 167 10.17 -4.46 -6.40
N GLN A 168 10.73 -4.29 -7.60
CA GLN A 168 11.97 -3.54 -7.78
C GLN A 168 11.78 -2.06 -7.41
N CYS A 169 10.72 -1.39 -7.88
CA CYS A 169 10.45 0.00 -7.51
C CYS A 169 10.20 0.14 -6.01
N LEU A 170 9.49 -0.81 -5.41
CA LEU A 170 9.27 -0.84 -3.97
C LEU A 170 10.59 -0.90 -3.21
N LEU A 171 11.55 -1.73 -3.62
CA LEU A 171 12.82 -1.93 -2.92
C LEU A 171 13.83 -0.79 -3.17
N GLN A 172 13.93 -0.31 -4.40
CA GLN A 172 14.94 0.66 -4.81
C GLN A 172 14.56 2.11 -4.48
N SER A 173 13.27 2.43 -4.44
CA SER A 173 12.86 3.81 -4.21
C SER A 173 12.80 4.12 -2.70
N PRO A 174 13.51 5.17 -2.22
CA PRO A 174 13.39 5.61 -0.83
C PRO A 174 12.01 6.20 -0.52
N LEU A 175 11.24 6.61 -1.54
CA LEU A 175 9.90 7.15 -1.37
C LEU A 175 8.91 6.17 -0.73
N TYR A 176 9.16 4.86 -0.88
CA TYR A 176 8.31 3.81 -0.33
C TYR A 176 8.80 3.27 1.01
N LEU A 177 9.69 3.99 1.68
CA LEU A 177 10.13 3.72 3.05
C LEU A 177 9.45 4.70 4.01
N PRO A 178 8.27 4.38 4.57
CA PRO A 178 7.55 5.32 5.39
C PRO A 178 8.29 5.65 6.70
N LEU A 179 8.15 6.88 7.16
CA LEU A 179 8.93 7.44 8.27
C LEU A 179 8.08 7.61 9.52
N GLY A 180 8.67 7.46 10.71
CA GLY A 180 7.99 7.82 11.96
C GLY A 180 7.78 9.34 12.06
N LEU A 181 6.84 9.80 12.89
CA LEU A 181 6.57 11.24 13.07
C LEU A 181 7.81 12.03 13.49
N LEU A 182 8.54 11.56 14.51
CA LEU A 182 9.75 12.24 15.00
C LEU A 182 10.82 12.33 13.91
N THR A 183 11.04 11.23 13.20
CA THR A 183 11.95 11.16 12.07
C THR A 183 11.56 12.13 10.96
N THR A 184 10.27 12.21 10.66
CA THR A 184 9.73 13.12 9.64
C THR A 184 9.97 14.58 10.02
N GLY A 185 9.64 14.96 11.25
CA GLY A 185 9.88 16.32 11.76
C GLY A 185 11.35 16.71 11.70
N ARG A 186 12.25 15.81 12.08
CA ARG A 186 13.71 16.05 12.04
C ARG A 186 14.26 16.15 10.62
N SER A 187 13.90 15.20 9.75
CA SER A 187 14.47 15.09 8.41
C SER A 187 14.00 16.20 7.48
N TYR A 188 12.81 16.76 7.74
CA TYR A 188 12.19 17.80 6.90
C TYR A 188 12.10 19.16 7.60
N GLY A 189 12.59 19.30 8.83
CA GLY A 189 12.50 20.52 9.62
C GLY A 189 11.05 21.00 9.78
N LEU A 190 10.13 20.06 10.04
CA LEU A 190 8.70 20.34 10.16
C LEU A 190 8.27 20.31 11.64
N PRO A 191 7.45 21.27 12.10
CA PRO A 191 6.95 21.27 13.47
C PRO A 191 5.95 20.13 13.68
N THR A 192 5.88 19.59 14.90
CA THR A 192 5.04 18.42 15.25
C THR A 192 3.58 18.55 14.78
N PRO A 193 2.87 19.68 14.98
CA PRO A 193 1.48 19.80 14.52
C PRO A 193 1.32 19.65 13.01
N VAL A 194 2.32 20.10 12.23
CA VAL A 194 2.32 19.95 10.77
C VAL A 194 2.55 18.48 10.40
N VAL A 195 3.51 17.81 11.04
CA VAL A 195 3.78 16.39 10.77
C VAL A 195 2.59 15.51 11.14
N GLU A 196 1.90 15.79 12.24
CA GLU A 196 0.71 15.03 12.66
C GLU A 196 -0.48 15.19 11.72
N SER A 197 -0.54 16.30 10.97
CA SER A 197 -1.57 16.54 9.96
C SER A 197 -1.32 15.79 8.64
N LEU A 198 -0.12 15.21 8.45
CA LEU A 198 0.21 14.48 7.23
C LEU A 198 -0.53 13.14 7.16
N PRO A 199 -0.82 12.64 5.93
CA PRO A 199 -1.28 11.28 5.72
C PRO A 199 -0.36 10.27 6.41
N HIS A 200 -0.93 9.50 7.34
CA HIS A 200 -0.19 8.49 8.07
C HIS A 200 -1.02 7.24 8.28
N LEU A 201 -0.33 6.11 8.35
CA LEU A 201 -0.92 4.84 8.78
C LEU A 201 -0.33 4.40 10.12
N PHE A 202 -0.97 3.44 10.75
CA PHE A 202 -0.52 2.85 12.00
C PHE A 202 0.18 1.52 11.72
N SER A 203 1.36 1.30 12.31
CA SER A 203 2.06 0.02 12.24
C SER A 203 1.22 -1.07 12.92
N VAL A 204 1.16 -2.25 12.34
CA VAL A 204 0.54 -3.44 12.95
C VAL A 204 1.65 -4.31 13.53
N PRO A 205 1.58 -4.79 14.79
CA PRO A 205 2.57 -5.73 15.31
C PRO A 205 2.68 -7.00 14.45
N GLY A 206 3.88 -7.53 14.27
CA GLY A 206 4.14 -8.73 13.47
C GLY A 206 5.52 -8.75 12.81
N THR A 207 5.82 -9.80 12.06
CA THR A 207 7.08 -9.96 11.33
C THR A 207 7.03 -9.26 9.98
N TYR A 208 8.10 -8.56 9.61
CA TYR A 208 8.18 -7.77 8.37
C TYR A 208 9.57 -7.86 7.74
N GLY A 209 9.61 -7.96 6.41
CA GLY A 209 10.83 -8.01 5.60
C GLY A 209 11.44 -9.40 5.47
N VAL A 210 12.73 -9.40 5.14
CA VAL A 210 13.56 -10.58 4.87
C VAL A 210 14.22 -11.01 6.19
N GLY A 211 13.58 -11.91 6.95
CA GLY A 211 14.17 -12.48 8.20
C GLY A 211 13.25 -12.50 9.42
N GLN A 212 13.74 -13.03 10.55
CA GLN A 212 12.99 -13.24 11.80
C GLN A 212 12.77 -11.96 12.66
N GLY A 213 12.82 -10.78 12.05
CA GLY A 213 12.58 -9.52 12.74
C GLY A 213 11.10 -9.33 13.06
N THR A 214 10.68 -9.63 14.29
CA THR A 214 9.32 -9.35 14.75
C THR A 214 9.24 -7.91 15.27
N TYR A 215 8.37 -7.11 14.67
CA TYR A 215 7.97 -5.84 15.24
C TYR A 215 6.90 -6.08 16.31
N GLU A 216 7.35 -6.24 17.54
CA GLU A 216 6.49 -6.30 18.74
C GLU A 216 6.38 -4.94 19.44
N GLY A 217 6.90 -3.89 18.80
CA GLY A 217 6.94 -2.54 19.34
C GLY A 217 5.57 -1.90 19.51
N LYS A 218 5.54 -0.83 20.32
CA LYS A 218 4.37 0.04 20.47
C LYS A 218 3.93 0.54 19.10
N VAL A 219 2.63 0.41 18.80
CA VAL A 219 2.02 0.94 17.56
C VAL A 219 2.46 2.38 17.30
N THR A 220 3.13 2.60 16.16
CA THR A 220 3.63 3.91 15.71
C THR A 220 2.90 4.40 14.48
N ARG A 221 2.91 5.72 14.27
CA ARG A 221 2.42 6.35 13.05
C ARG A 221 3.55 6.44 12.02
N LEU A 222 3.24 6.03 10.80
CA LEU A 222 4.14 5.97 9.66
C LEU A 222 3.63 6.90 8.56
N VAL A 223 4.47 7.84 8.14
CA VAL A 223 4.18 8.92 7.18
C VAL A 223 4.79 8.59 5.84
N ASP A 224 4.07 8.87 4.75
CA ASP A 224 4.59 8.81 3.39
C ASP A 224 5.65 9.89 3.14
N VAL A 225 6.81 9.47 2.61
CA VAL A 225 7.96 10.34 2.33
C VAL A 225 7.59 11.43 1.34
N GLY A 226 6.88 11.09 0.25
CA GLY A 226 6.52 12.07 -0.78
C GLY A 226 5.56 13.15 -0.24
N SER A 227 4.69 12.79 0.70
CA SER A 227 3.78 13.73 1.37
C SER A 227 4.53 14.65 2.33
N ALA A 228 5.52 14.12 3.06
CA ALA A 228 6.42 14.92 3.87
C ALA A 228 7.24 15.90 3.02
N GLU A 229 7.81 15.45 1.90
CA GLU A 229 8.57 16.29 0.96
C GLU A 229 7.72 17.45 0.43
N ARG A 230 6.52 17.18 -0.08
CA ARG A 230 5.63 18.22 -0.60
C ARG A 230 5.28 19.25 0.48
N LYS A 231 4.98 18.79 1.71
CA LYS A 231 4.65 19.69 2.81
C LYS A 231 5.88 20.48 3.29
N ALA A 232 7.06 19.90 3.24
CA ALA A 232 8.30 20.58 3.57
C ALA A 232 8.63 21.68 2.55
N VAL A 233 8.42 21.42 1.26
CA VAL A 233 8.55 22.44 0.21
C VAL A 233 7.54 23.56 0.40
N GLU A 234 6.29 23.25 0.74
CA GLU A 234 5.26 24.26 1.05
C GLU A 234 5.66 25.12 2.26
N TYR A 235 6.16 24.49 3.33
CA TYR A 235 6.53 25.17 4.58
C TYR A 235 7.79 26.03 4.45
N HIS A 236 8.85 25.51 3.80
CA HIS A 236 10.14 26.20 3.65
C HIS A 236 10.25 27.02 2.35
N GLY A 237 9.26 26.93 1.47
CA GLY A 237 9.21 27.53 0.14
C GLY A 237 10.07 26.84 -0.93
N SER A 238 11.01 25.97 -0.56
CA SER A 238 11.78 25.15 -1.51
C SER A 238 12.52 24.01 -0.80
N MET A 239 12.87 22.96 -1.55
CA MET A 239 13.70 21.86 -1.04
C MET A 239 15.09 22.35 -0.58
N ALA A 240 15.70 23.28 -1.33
CA ALA A 240 17.02 23.83 -0.98
C ALA A 240 16.99 24.63 0.33
N ARG A 241 15.91 25.39 0.60
CA ARG A 241 15.73 26.09 1.88
C ARG A 241 15.54 25.12 3.04
N MET A 242 14.72 24.10 2.86
CA MET A 242 14.53 23.04 3.86
C MET A 242 15.86 22.38 4.23
N GLN A 243 16.64 21.97 3.23
CA GLN A 243 17.95 21.33 3.45
C GLN A 243 18.90 22.25 4.21
N ARG A 244 18.96 23.55 3.87
CA ARG A 244 19.79 24.53 4.60
C ARG A 244 19.35 24.67 6.06
N PHE A 245 18.04 24.70 6.31
CA PHE A 245 17.49 24.77 7.66
C PHE A 245 17.89 23.54 8.50
N VAL A 246 17.62 22.33 7.99
CA VAL A 246 17.99 21.07 8.66
C VAL A 246 19.50 20.96 8.84
N ASN A 247 20.30 21.40 7.86
CA ASN A 247 21.76 21.36 7.94
C ASN A 247 22.35 22.44 8.86
N HIS A 248 21.61 23.49 9.22
CA HIS A 248 22.10 24.50 10.14
C HIS A 248 21.79 24.12 11.60
N ASP A 249 20.66 23.44 11.81
CA ASP A 249 20.22 23.01 13.13
C ASP A 249 20.89 21.68 13.53
N ARG A 250 21.76 21.75 14.54
CA ARG A 250 22.49 20.58 15.04
C ARG A 250 21.56 19.52 15.65
N ASP A 251 20.42 19.92 16.22
CA ASP A 251 19.46 19.01 16.83
C ASP A 251 18.69 18.22 15.77
N LEU A 252 18.55 18.78 14.57
CA LEU A 252 17.93 18.11 13.41
C LEU A 252 18.92 17.22 12.64
N ARG A 253 20.21 17.61 12.56
CA ARG A 253 21.28 16.82 11.90
C ARG A 253 21.44 15.40 12.44
N TRP A 254 21.38 15.22 13.75
CA TRP A 254 21.57 13.90 14.40
C TRP A 254 20.45 12.89 14.03
N GLY A 255 19.34 13.37 13.46
CA GLY A 255 18.23 12.55 13.01
C GLY A 255 18.43 11.90 11.64
N ALA A 256 19.03 12.58 10.66
CA ALA A 256 19.03 12.12 9.27
C ALA A 256 19.99 10.93 9.02
N GLU A 257 21.17 10.92 9.63
CA GLU A 257 22.18 9.85 9.45
C GLU A 257 21.82 8.54 10.18
N SER A 258 21.12 8.60 11.32
CA SER A 258 20.68 7.39 12.05
C SER A 258 19.42 6.74 11.47
N VAL A 259 18.66 7.48 10.64
CA VAL A 259 17.38 7.04 10.07
C VAL A 259 17.53 6.02 8.95
N TYR A 260 18.73 5.92 8.34
CA TYR A 260 19.04 4.96 7.27
C TYR A 260 20.04 3.86 7.68
N GLY A 261 20.43 3.80 8.97
CA GLY A 261 21.41 2.84 9.49
C GLY A 261 20.86 1.42 9.73
N ALA A 262 21.38 0.47 8.95
CA ALA A 262 21.56 -0.97 9.16
C ALA A 262 20.61 -1.71 10.13
N GLY A 263 19.56 -2.34 9.59
CA GLY A 263 18.94 -3.55 10.15
C GLY A 263 17.44 -3.46 10.45
N GLY A 264 16.97 -2.39 11.11
CA GLY A 264 15.56 -2.24 11.51
C GLY A 264 14.70 -1.39 10.56
N THR A 265 15.33 -0.69 9.63
CA THR A 265 14.68 0.29 8.73
C THR A 265 13.94 -0.39 7.58
N GLU A 266 14.52 -1.44 6.99
CA GLU A 266 13.92 -2.16 5.86
C GLU A 266 12.58 -2.81 6.22
N ALA A 267 12.42 -3.31 7.46
CA ALA A 267 11.16 -3.86 7.94
C ALA A 267 9.99 -2.86 7.82
N ARG A 268 10.24 -1.55 8.03
CA ARG A 268 9.20 -0.52 7.92
C ARG A 268 8.64 -0.38 6.50
N ARG A 269 9.45 -0.68 5.48
CA ARG A 269 9.01 -0.70 4.07
C ARG A 269 7.80 -1.62 3.90
N TRP A 270 7.82 -2.76 4.61
CA TRP A 270 6.79 -3.79 4.50
C TRP A 270 5.58 -3.55 5.41
N MET A 271 5.67 -2.63 6.39
CA MET A 271 4.58 -2.30 7.33
C MET A 271 3.43 -1.50 6.69
N GLY A 272 3.63 -0.96 5.49
CA GLY A 272 2.62 -0.21 4.73
C GLY A 272 2.29 -0.84 3.37
N VAL A 273 2.65 -2.11 3.17
CA VAL A 273 2.59 -2.77 1.88
C VAL A 273 1.82 -4.09 1.98
N VAL A 274 0.97 -4.34 0.99
CA VAL A 274 0.24 -5.60 0.83
C VAL A 274 0.63 -6.22 -0.50
N ARG A 275 0.93 -7.52 -0.53
CA ARG A 275 1.12 -8.24 -1.79
C ARG A 275 -0.20 -8.43 -2.54
N LEU A 276 -0.16 -8.30 -3.87
CA LEU A 276 -1.31 -8.42 -4.77
C LEU A 276 -1.41 -9.78 -5.46
N GLU A 277 -0.68 -10.79 -4.97
CA GLU A 277 -0.74 -12.13 -5.55
C GLU A 277 -2.18 -12.66 -5.53
N LYS A 278 -2.60 -13.23 -6.66
CA LYS A 278 -3.80 -14.07 -6.68
C LYS A 278 -3.48 -15.28 -5.82
N GLU A 279 -4.05 -15.31 -4.62
CA GLU A 279 -4.17 -16.55 -3.87
C GLU A 279 -4.74 -17.57 -4.85
N GLY A 280 -3.92 -18.56 -5.22
CA GLY A 280 -4.32 -19.57 -6.18
C GLY A 280 -5.66 -20.11 -5.73
N ARG A 281 -6.64 -20.11 -6.65
CA ARG A 281 -7.88 -20.86 -6.49
C ARG A 281 -7.45 -22.29 -6.20
N GLY A 282 -7.33 -22.63 -4.92
CA GLY A 282 -7.05 -23.98 -4.47
C GLY A 282 -8.10 -24.85 -5.11
N GLU A 283 -7.65 -25.83 -5.88
CA GLU A 283 -8.49 -26.92 -6.35
C GLU A 283 -9.27 -27.43 -5.13
N GLY A 284 -10.58 -27.22 -5.19
CA GLY A 284 -11.49 -27.56 -4.12
C GLY A 284 -11.39 -29.04 -3.84
N GLY A 285 -10.81 -29.38 -2.69
CA GLY A 285 -11.07 -30.65 -2.04
C GLY A 285 -12.58 -30.85 -1.95
N ALA A 286 -13.04 -31.94 -2.52
CA ALA A 286 -14.41 -32.41 -2.46
C ALA A 286 -14.93 -32.32 -1.02
N ARG A 287 -15.86 -31.40 -0.78
CA ARG A 287 -16.80 -31.51 0.33
C ARG A 287 -18.04 -32.16 -0.24
N GLY A 288 -18.16 -33.45 0.03
CA GLY A 288 -19.37 -34.20 -0.23
C GLY A 288 -20.56 -33.51 0.44
N ASP A 289 -21.55 -33.22 -0.37
CA ASP A 289 -22.89 -32.90 0.06
C ASP A 289 -23.45 -34.07 0.87
N GLY A 290 -24.01 -33.76 2.03
CA GLY A 290 -24.60 -34.75 2.91
C GLY A 290 -25.55 -34.11 3.89
N TRP A 291 -26.55 -33.37 3.40
CA TRP A 291 -27.73 -32.98 4.17
C TRP A 291 -28.99 -32.95 3.30
N GLY A 292 -29.92 -33.84 3.65
CA GLY A 292 -31.27 -33.98 3.14
C GLY A 292 -31.65 -35.45 3.25
N GLY A 293 -32.55 -35.92 4.11
CA GLY A 293 -33.52 -35.27 4.98
C GLY A 293 -34.71 -36.21 5.08
N VAL A 294 -35.28 -36.33 6.29
CA VAL A 294 -36.63 -36.87 6.63
C VAL A 294 -36.93 -38.31 6.20
#